data_AF-A0A7Y5QFB5-F1
#
_entry.id   AF-A0A7Y5QFB5-F1
#
_cell.length_a   1.000
_cell.length_b   1.000
_cell.length_c   1.000
_cell.angle_alpha   90.00
_cell.angle_beta   90.00
_cell.angle_gamma   90.00
#
_symmetry.space_group_name_H-M   'P 1'
#
loop_
_entity.id
_entity.type
_entity.pdbx_description
1 polymer ?
#
loop_
_entity_poly.entity_id
_entity_poly.type
_entity_poly.pdbx_seq_one_letter_code
_entity_poly.pdbx_strand_id
1 'polypeptide(L)'
;MSTPSGEFAAVVREHFPEGLTGIISIGGTRTSYILEHDSGDPPGKIADPAEYARFTRAGYVNLARMFFELGGQNLIMPVLSYQSFYERGQEYADRFARLVMWLIDDGFQRFYREEGIDPYFAGLEPLQRLAPETTGRQIASAFTAFRQTWAYQPGRRKLIWEIAPIPPLTFWQAVQSMSDADRHAFDQELSGERDMEALFQKLFRFYACAAFGTEIPEPHFYLGTNRKGDLKLRAQLSLALLPGRNVRLYYTPYPSLFTPRETLQTVLDDVIQGRGRRSRQKDYEGQMTHEMLIAERARVAALRANPHSTLGLLHPGSSVEVEEED
;
A
#
# COMPACT_ATOMS: atom_id res chain seq x y z
N MET A 1 -3.64 26.02 -9.82
CA MET A 1 -2.62 25.90 -10.88
C MET A 1 -1.79 24.69 -10.56
N SER A 2 -1.74 23.69 -11.44
CA SER A 2 -0.90 22.50 -11.23
C SER A 2 0.56 22.89 -11.48
N THR A 3 1.42 22.73 -10.48
CA THR A 3 2.87 22.88 -10.63
C THR A 3 3.36 21.91 -11.70
N PRO A 4 4.22 22.33 -12.65
CA PRO A 4 4.84 21.45 -13.64
C PRO A 4 5.44 20.19 -12.99
N SER A 5 5.28 19.03 -13.63
CA SER A 5 5.64 17.73 -13.06
C SER A 5 7.09 17.64 -12.54
N GLY A 6 8.04 18.24 -13.25
CA GLY A 6 9.46 18.20 -12.87
C GLY A 6 9.75 19.01 -11.60
N GLU A 7 9.08 20.15 -11.43
CA GLU A 7 9.22 21.02 -10.25
C GLU A 7 8.64 20.34 -9.01
N PHE A 8 7.45 19.73 -9.12
CA PHE A 8 6.84 19.03 -7.98
C PHE A 8 7.67 17.82 -7.54
N ALA A 9 8.17 17.01 -8.48
CA ALA A 9 9.00 15.86 -8.16
C ALA A 9 10.31 16.26 -7.46
N ALA A 10 10.90 17.40 -7.81
CA ALA A 10 12.07 17.94 -7.13
C ALA A 10 11.76 18.31 -5.67
N VAL A 11 10.64 19.00 -5.42
CA VAL A 11 10.18 19.34 -4.07
C VAL A 11 9.98 18.08 -3.22
N VAL A 12 9.37 17.03 -3.78
CA VAL A 12 9.16 15.75 -3.08
C VAL A 12 10.49 15.12 -2.68
N ARG A 13 11.47 15.08 -3.59
CA ARG A 13 12.79 14.49 -3.31
C ARG A 13 13.63 15.31 -2.34
N GLU A 14 13.49 16.64 -2.37
CA GLU A 14 14.12 17.52 -1.39
C GLU A 14 13.54 17.32 0.02
N HIS A 15 12.22 17.14 0.11
CA HIS A 15 11.55 16.93 1.39
C HIS A 15 11.80 15.54 1.99
N PHE A 16 11.93 14.50 1.15
CA PHE A 16 12.22 13.11 1.55
C PHE A 16 13.57 12.66 0.99
N PRO A 17 14.72 13.10 1.54
CA PRO A 17 16.04 12.75 1.03
C PRO A 17 16.35 11.25 1.12
N GLU A 18 15.75 10.52 2.07
CA GLU A 18 15.79 9.06 2.19
C GLU A 18 14.90 8.34 1.16
N GLY A 19 14.05 9.10 0.47
CA GLY A 19 13.13 8.64 -0.56
C GLY A 19 11.70 8.43 -0.05
N LEU A 20 10.73 9.08 -0.68
CA LEU A 20 9.31 8.90 -0.36
C LEU A 20 8.87 7.43 -0.56
N THR A 21 8.46 6.80 0.54
CA THR A 21 7.74 5.52 0.57
C THR A 21 6.22 5.72 0.63
N GLY A 22 5.48 5.14 -0.32
CA GLY A 22 4.02 5.12 -0.33
C GLY A 22 3.45 3.70 -0.43
N ILE A 23 2.27 3.49 0.15
CA ILE A 23 1.48 2.26 -0.03
C ILE A 23 0.24 2.62 -0.85
N ILE A 24 0.04 2.00 -2.01
CA ILE A 24 -1.18 2.18 -2.82
C ILE A 24 -1.90 0.84 -2.90
N SER A 25 -3.00 0.72 -2.16
CA SER A 25 -3.85 -0.47 -2.20
C SER A 25 -4.83 -0.38 -3.35
N ILE A 26 -4.77 -1.34 -4.25
CA ILE A 26 -5.70 -1.43 -5.37
C ILE A 26 -6.96 -2.16 -4.94
N GLY A 27 -8.06 -1.41 -4.82
CA GLY A 27 -9.38 -1.96 -4.57
C GLY A 27 -10.33 -1.73 -5.74
N GLY A 28 -11.24 -2.68 -5.96
CA GLY A 28 -12.34 -2.52 -6.91
C GLY A 28 -11.97 -2.75 -8.38
N THR A 29 -10.91 -3.49 -8.69
CA THR A 29 -10.45 -3.78 -10.07
C THR A 29 -11.56 -4.29 -10.99
N ARG A 30 -12.38 -5.25 -10.54
CA ARG A 30 -13.55 -5.72 -11.29
C ARG A 30 -14.59 -4.62 -11.52
N THR A 31 -14.87 -3.80 -10.51
CA THR A 31 -15.80 -2.68 -10.64
C THR A 31 -15.27 -1.64 -11.63
N SER A 32 -13.97 -1.31 -11.57
CA SER A 32 -13.34 -0.42 -12.55
C SER A 32 -13.49 -0.92 -13.97
N TYR A 33 -13.20 -2.20 -14.20
CA TYR A 33 -13.32 -2.81 -15.53
C TYR A 33 -14.74 -2.70 -16.08
N ILE A 34 -15.74 -3.09 -15.28
CA ILE A 34 -17.16 -3.08 -15.67
C ILE A 34 -17.65 -1.64 -15.93
N LEU A 35 -17.13 -0.64 -15.21
CA LEU A 35 -17.56 0.75 -15.40
C LEU A 35 -16.89 1.42 -16.61
N GLU A 36 -15.69 0.97 -17.02
CA GLU A 36 -15.00 1.49 -18.21
C GLU A 36 -15.37 0.76 -19.50
N HIS A 37 -15.84 -0.47 -19.43
CA HIS A 37 -16.23 -1.26 -20.58
C HIS A 37 -17.74 -1.37 -20.59
N ASP A 38 -18.36 -1.09 -21.74
CA ASP A 38 -19.81 -1.25 -21.93
C ASP A 38 -20.14 -2.74 -21.73
N SER A 39 -20.54 -3.11 -20.50
CA SER A 39 -20.75 -4.51 -20.17
C SER A 39 -22.08 -4.92 -20.79
N GLY A 40 -22.02 -5.74 -21.85
CA GLY A 40 -23.19 -6.31 -22.50
C GLY A 40 -24.10 -7.07 -21.53
N ASP A 41 -25.23 -7.55 -22.03
CA ASP A 41 -26.24 -8.24 -21.23
C ASP A 41 -25.81 -9.68 -20.85
N PRO A 42 -25.76 -10.07 -19.55
CA PRO A 42 -26.08 -9.29 -18.36
C PRO A 42 -24.90 -8.43 -17.84
N PRO A 43 -25.19 -7.24 -17.28
CA PRO A 43 -24.19 -6.31 -16.82
C PRO A 43 -23.29 -6.92 -15.74
N GLY A 44 -22.00 -6.60 -15.81
CA GLY A 44 -21.02 -7.01 -14.81
C GLY A 44 -20.35 -8.38 -15.02
N LYS A 45 -20.62 -9.07 -16.12
CA LYS A 45 -19.88 -10.27 -16.54
C LYS A 45 -18.53 -9.89 -17.17
N ILE A 46 -17.45 -10.54 -16.73
CA ILE A 46 -16.16 -10.47 -17.42
C ILE A 46 -16.19 -11.52 -18.53
N ALA A 47 -16.43 -11.09 -19.77
CA ALA A 47 -16.51 -11.98 -20.92
C ALA A 47 -15.12 -12.50 -21.35
N ASP A 48 -14.12 -11.62 -21.42
CA ASP A 48 -12.73 -11.96 -21.71
C ASP A 48 -11.81 -11.74 -20.48
N PRO A 49 -11.41 -12.81 -19.78
CA PRO A 49 -10.44 -12.72 -18.68
C PRO A 49 -9.09 -12.14 -19.10
N ALA A 50 -8.66 -12.33 -20.35
CA ALA A 50 -7.40 -11.81 -20.86
C ALA A 50 -7.48 -10.29 -21.06
N GLU A 51 -8.60 -9.78 -21.54
CA GLU A 51 -8.88 -8.34 -21.59
C GLU A 51 -8.92 -7.71 -20.20
N TYR A 52 -9.65 -8.32 -19.27
CA TYR A 52 -9.67 -7.89 -17.88
C TYR A 52 -8.28 -7.86 -17.24
N ALA A 53 -7.45 -8.86 -17.52
CA ALA A 53 -6.05 -8.84 -17.14
C ALA A 53 -5.35 -7.65 -17.80
N ARG A 54 -5.36 -7.49 -19.13
CA ARG A 54 -4.71 -6.34 -19.80
C ARG A 54 -5.14 -4.99 -19.23
N PHE A 55 -6.42 -4.78 -18.98
CA PHE A 55 -6.96 -3.58 -18.33
C PHE A 55 -6.35 -3.36 -16.94
N THR A 56 -6.43 -4.39 -16.09
CA THR A 56 -5.92 -4.30 -14.72
C THR A 56 -4.41 -4.01 -14.73
N ARG A 57 -3.67 -4.63 -15.66
CA ARG A 57 -2.23 -4.42 -15.86
C ARG A 57 -1.91 -2.96 -16.11
N ALA A 58 -2.61 -2.36 -17.07
CA ALA A 58 -2.41 -0.99 -17.48
C ALA A 58 -2.68 -0.04 -16.29
N GLY A 59 -3.71 -0.32 -15.51
CA GLY A 59 -4.01 0.43 -14.28
C GLY A 59 -2.90 0.36 -13.23
N TYR A 60 -2.35 -0.83 -12.95
CA TYR A 60 -1.21 -0.98 -12.03
C TYR A 60 0.03 -0.20 -12.50
N VAL A 61 0.38 -0.34 -13.79
CA VAL A 61 1.51 0.37 -14.41
C VAL A 61 1.30 1.88 -14.33
N ASN A 62 0.10 2.37 -14.67
CA ASN A 62 -0.20 3.80 -14.65
C ASN A 62 -0.08 4.39 -13.24
N LEU A 63 -0.62 3.73 -12.22
CA LEU A 63 -0.50 4.18 -10.83
C LEU A 63 0.96 4.23 -10.36
N ALA A 64 1.74 3.20 -10.68
CA ALA A 64 3.16 3.17 -10.35
C ALA A 64 3.94 4.30 -11.06
N ARG A 65 3.69 4.52 -12.35
CA ARG A 65 4.29 5.62 -13.12
C ARG A 65 3.96 6.97 -12.51
N MET A 66 2.68 7.25 -12.26
CA MET A 66 2.26 8.52 -11.65
C MET A 66 2.97 8.77 -10.33
N PHE A 67 3.09 7.76 -9.46
CA PHE A 67 3.81 7.90 -8.19
C PHE A 67 5.30 8.26 -8.39
N PHE A 68 6.01 7.53 -9.25
CA PHE A 68 7.44 7.75 -9.48
C PHE A 68 7.73 9.06 -10.24
N GLU A 69 6.84 9.46 -11.15
CA GLU A 69 6.90 10.74 -11.86
C GLU A 69 6.65 11.93 -10.95
N LEU A 70 5.86 11.74 -9.89
CA LEU A 70 5.64 12.74 -8.84
C LEU A 70 6.75 12.74 -7.78
N GLY A 71 7.86 12.03 -7.98
CA GLY A 71 9.03 12.06 -7.09
C GLY A 71 9.08 10.95 -6.06
N GLY A 72 8.15 9.99 -6.08
CA GLY A 72 8.20 8.79 -5.26
C GLY A 72 9.47 7.96 -5.49
N GLN A 73 9.92 7.25 -4.45
CA GLN A 73 11.11 6.38 -4.51
C GLN A 73 10.78 4.92 -4.24
N ASN A 74 9.93 4.64 -3.25
CA ASN A 74 9.58 3.30 -2.83
C ASN A 74 8.05 3.14 -2.84
N LEU A 75 7.55 2.17 -3.59
CA LEU A 75 6.12 1.93 -3.73
C LEU A 75 5.78 0.52 -3.28
N ILE A 76 4.82 0.39 -2.36
CA ILE A 76 4.27 -0.89 -1.92
C ILE A 76 2.86 -1.03 -2.51
N MET A 77 2.61 -2.14 -3.20
CA MET A 77 1.31 -2.43 -3.81
C MET A 77 0.86 -3.87 -3.49
N PRO A 78 -0.20 -4.03 -2.69
CA PRO A 78 -0.89 -5.31 -2.56
C PRO A 78 -1.56 -5.69 -3.88
N VAL A 79 -1.27 -6.89 -4.38
CA VAL A 79 -1.75 -7.37 -5.71
C VAL A 79 -2.72 -8.53 -5.65
N LEU A 80 -2.71 -9.31 -4.56
CA LEU A 80 -3.58 -10.46 -4.40
C LEU A 80 -4.41 -10.30 -3.13
N SER A 81 -5.73 -10.34 -3.26
CA SER A 81 -6.62 -10.48 -2.10
C SER A 81 -6.76 -11.95 -1.73
N TYR A 82 -5.66 -12.58 -1.29
CA TYR A 82 -5.58 -14.03 -1.04
C TYR A 82 -6.77 -14.54 -0.22
N GLN A 83 -7.14 -13.85 0.86
CA GLN A 83 -8.29 -14.18 1.71
C GLN A 83 -9.61 -14.23 0.94
N SER A 84 -9.87 -13.25 0.07
CA SER A 84 -11.12 -13.16 -0.70
C SER A 84 -11.24 -14.20 -1.81
N PHE A 85 -10.14 -14.87 -2.19
CA PHE A 85 -10.18 -15.93 -3.20
C PHE A 85 -10.63 -17.26 -2.63
N TYR A 86 -10.17 -17.61 -1.42
CA TYR A 86 -10.62 -18.85 -0.76
C TYR A 86 -12.12 -18.82 -0.43
N GLU A 87 -12.66 -17.65 -0.09
CA GLU A 87 -14.10 -17.45 0.11
C GLU A 87 -14.94 -17.77 -1.15
N ARG A 88 -14.34 -17.75 -2.35
CA ARG A 88 -15.00 -17.99 -3.65
C ARG A 88 -14.73 -19.39 -4.22
N GLY A 89 -14.05 -20.25 -3.47
CA GLY A 89 -13.71 -21.61 -3.87
C GLY A 89 -12.32 -21.75 -4.53
N GLN A 90 -11.78 -22.97 -4.46
CA GLN A 90 -10.42 -23.30 -4.87
C GLN A 90 -10.17 -23.06 -6.38
N GLU A 91 -11.13 -23.41 -7.24
CA GLU A 91 -11.01 -23.19 -8.69
C GLU A 91 -10.89 -21.71 -9.05
N TYR A 92 -11.69 -20.86 -8.40
CA TYR A 92 -11.59 -19.41 -8.57
C TYR A 92 -10.24 -18.90 -8.08
N ALA A 93 -9.79 -19.36 -6.91
CA ALA A 93 -8.49 -19.00 -6.36
C ALA A 93 -7.34 -19.38 -7.32
N ASP A 94 -7.32 -20.61 -7.84
CA ASP A 94 -6.27 -21.06 -8.75
C ASP A 94 -6.26 -20.30 -10.07
N ARG A 95 -7.45 -20.00 -10.62
CA ARG A 95 -7.59 -19.24 -11.87
C ARG A 95 -7.04 -17.82 -11.74
N PHE A 96 -7.41 -17.11 -10.69
CA PHE A 96 -7.02 -15.71 -10.51
C PHE A 96 -5.65 -15.54 -9.87
N ALA A 97 -5.21 -16.48 -9.02
CA ALA A 97 -3.87 -16.43 -8.42
C ALA A 97 -2.79 -16.49 -9.50
N ARG A 98 -2.96 -17.30 -10.55
CA ARG A 98 -2.00 -17.37 -11.66
C ARG A 98 -1.86 -16.06 -12.44
N LEU A 99 -2.85 -15.16 -12.39
CA LEU A 99 -2.72 -13.86 -13.04
C LEU A 99 -1.56 -13.05 -12.46
N VAL A 100 -1.19 -13.25 -11.18
CA VAL A 100 -0.06 -12.56 -10.55
C VAL A 100 1.29 -12.87 -11.22
N MET A 101 1.37 -13.94 -12.01
CA MET A 101 2.60 -14.32 -12.72
C MET A 101 2.99 -13.31 -13.80
N TRP A 102 2.05 -12.48 -14.28
CA TRP A 102 2.35 -11.35 -15.16
C TRP A 102 3.41 -10.40 -14.61
N LEU A 103 3.59 -10.29 -13.27
CA LEU A 103 4.51 -9.34 -12.64
C LEU A 103 5.98 -9.68 -12.94
N ILE A 104 6.25 -10.88 -13.44
CA ILE A 104 7.56 -11.34 -13.87
C ILE A 104 7.61 -11.71 -15.36
N ASP A 105 6.54 -11.43 -16.11
CA ASP A 105 6.54 -11.62 -17.56
C ASP A 105 7.39 -10.56 -18.29
N ASP A 106 7.64 -10.78 -19.57
CA ASP A 106 8.48 -9.89 -20.39
C ASP A 106 7.99 -8.44 -20.44
N GLY A 107 6.67 -8.22 -20.38
CA GLY A 107 6.12 -6.88 -20.42
C GLY A 107 6.34 -6.11 -19.11
N PHE A 108 6.28 -6.78 -17.95
CA PHE A 108 6.51 -6.12 -16.67
C PHE A 108 8.01 -5.93 -16.47
N GLN A 109 8.82 -6.89 -16.90
CA GLN A 109 10.26 -6.71 -16.96
C GLN A 109 10.66 -5.53 -17.85
N ARG A 110 10.01 -5.34 -19.01
CA ARG A 110 10.21 -4.17 -19.86
C ARG A 110 9.85 -2.89 -19.13
N PHE A 111 8.68 -2.84 -18.51
CA PHE A 111 8.26 -1.71 -17.68
C PHE A 111 9.28 -1.38 -16.58
N TYR A 112 9.79 -2.38 -15.84
CA TYR A 112 10.79 -2.16 -14.81
C TYR A 112 12.09 -1.58 -15.38
N ARG A 113 12.54 -2.06 -16.54
CA ARG A 113 13.74 -1.55 -17.22
C ARG A 113 13.56 -0.12 -17.72
N GLU A 114 12.44 0.19 -18.36
CA GLU A 114 12.12 1.52 -18.89
C GLU A 114 12.03 2.56 -17.79
N GLU A 115 11.47 2.20 -16.63
CA GLU A 115 11.27 3.11 -15.51
C GLU A 115 12.41 3.11 -14.48
N GLY A 116 13.47 2.31 -14.68
CA GLY A 116 14.56 2.18 -13.71
C GLY A 116 14.10 1.67 -12.34
N ILE A 117 13.22 0.67 -12.33
CA ILE A 117 12.62 0.05 -11.15
C ILE A 117 13.31 -1.28 -10.85
N ASP A 118 13.57 -1.50 -9.56
CA ASP A 118 13.87 -2.79 -8.99
C ASP A 118 12.62 -3.38 -8.32
N PRO A 119 12.06 -4.47 -8.87
CA PRO A 119 10.89 -5.14 -8.33
C PRO A 119 11.27 -6.05 -7.16
N TYR A 120 10.48 -6.00 -6.09
CA TYR A 120 10.58 -6.85 -4.92
C TYR A 120 9.24 -7.55 -4.67
N PHE A 121 9.27 -8.72 -4.04
CA PHE A 121 8.10 -9.56 -3.82
C PHE A 121 8.04 -9.97 -2.36
N ALA A 122 6.97 -9.56 -1.69
CA ALA A 122 6.77 -9.75 -0.26
C ALA A 122 5.69 -10.80 0.01
N GLY A 123 5.75 -11.44 1.18
CA GLY A 123 4.78 -12.47 1.57
C GLY A 123 4.98 -13.82 0.88
N LEU A 124 6.17 -14.11 0.33
CA LEU A 124 6.43 -15.41 -0.32
C LEU A 124 6.60 -16.55 0.70
N GLU A 125 7.08 -16.26 1.90
CA GLU A 125 7.37 -17.26 2.95
C GLU A 125 6.16 -18.17 3.30
N PRO A 126 4.96 -17.64 3.61
CA PRO A 126 3.81 -18.50 3.89
C PRO A 126 3.42 -19.36 2.68
N LEU A 127 3.55 -18.84 1.46
CA LEU A 127 3.27 -19.59 0.24
C LEU A 127 4.31 -20.69 -0.02
N GLN A 128 5.57 -20.47 0.37
CA GLN A 128 6.59 -21.51 0.34
C GLN A 128 6.27 -22.65 1.31
N ARG A 129 5.49 -22.44 2.37
CA ARG A 129 5.16 -23.54 3.30
C ARG A 129 4.03 -24.45 2.80
N LEU A 130 3.34 -24.07 1.73
CA LEU A 130 2.30 -24.89 1.11
C LEU A 130 2.90 -26.10 0.38
N ALA A 131 2.08 -27.12 0.15
CA ALA A 131 2.50 -28.33 -0.54
C ALA A 131 3.00 -28.04 -1.98
N PRO A 132 4.02 -28.77 -2.48
CA PRO A 132 4.69 -28.53 -3.78
C PRO A 132 3.76 -28.33 -4.98
N GLU A 133 2.65 -29.07 -5.01
CA GLU A 133 1.67 -29.11 -6.09
C GLU A 133 0.71 -27.92 -6.10
N THR A 134 0.65 -27.14 -5.01
CA THR A 134 -0.28 -26.00 -4.90
C THR A 134 0.13 -24.82 -5.77
N THR A 135 -0.86 -24.09 -6.30
CA THR A 135 -0.62 -22.85 -7.06
C THR A 135 0.16 -21.82 -6.25
N GLY A 136 -0.12 -21.68 -4.95
CA GLY A 136 0.61 -20.76 -4.07
C GLY A 136 2.10 -21.09 -3.98
N ARG A 137 2.47 -22.36 -3.81
CA ARG A 137 3.87 -22.80 -3.78
C ARG A 137 4.58 -22.57 -5.12
N GLN A 138 3.91 -22.83 -6.24
CA GLN A 138 4.43 -22.56 -7.59
C GLN A 138 4.71 -21.06 -7.80
N ILE A 139 3.78 -20.20 -7.41
CA ILE A 139 3.93 -18.74 -7.43
C ILE A 139 5.15 -18.31 -6.62
N ALA A 140 5.28 -18.81 -5.39
CA ALA A 140 6.38 -18.44 -4.52
C ALA A 140 7.75 -18.85 -5.07
N SER A 141 7.84 -20.07 -5.62
CA SER A 141 9.06 -20.56 -6.29
C SER A 141 9.45 -19.69 -7.48
N ALA A 142 8.49 -19.31 -8.32
CA ALA A 142 8.77 -18.51 -9.50
C ALA A 142 9.23 -17.08 -9.16
N PHE A 143 8.58 -16.40 -8.22
CA PHE A 143 9.02 -15.08 -7.76
C PHE A 143 10.38 -15.13 -7.06
N THR A 144 10.65 -16.19 -6.29
CA THR A 144 11.97 -16.38 -5.65
C THR A 144 13.06 -16.55 -6.70
N ALA A 145 12.82 -17.37 -7.73
CA ALA A 145 13.76 -17.56 -8.83
C ALA A 145 13.99 -16.27 -9.62
N PHE A 146 12.93 -15.51 -9.93
CA PHE A 146 13.04 -14.22 -10.60
C PHE A 146 13.86 -13.21 -9.79
N ARG A 147 13.64 -13.13 -8.46
CA ARG A 147 14.43 -12.28 -7.56
C ARG A 147 15.92 -12.65 -7.56
N GLN A 148 16.27 -13.91 -7.83
CA GLN A 148 17.69 -14.32 -7.88
C GLN A 148 18.35 -13.96 -9.21
N THR A 149 17.59 -13.78 -10.28
CA THR A 149 18.11 -13.50 -11.62
C THR A 149 18.00 -12.02 -12.03
N TRP A 150 17.17 -11.24 -11.35
CA TRP A 150 17.04 -9.81 -11.60
C TRP A 150 18.31 -9.04 -11.20
N ALA A 151 18.81 -8.20 -12.10
CA ALA A 151 20.00 -7.39 -11.89
C ALA A 151 19.67 -6.10 -11.13
N TYR A 152 19.52 -6.21 -9.80
CA TYR A 152 19.30 -5.08 -8.90
C TYR A 152 20.43 -4.06 -8.98
N GLN A 153 20.10 -2.77 -8.89
CA GLN A 153 21.09 -1.68 -8.91
C GLN A 153 20.82 -0.67 -7.79
N PRO A 154 21.86 -0.28 -7.02
CA PRO A 154 21.73 0.79 -6.04
C PRO A 154 21.17 2.07 -6.65
N GLY A 155 20.31 2.77 -5.91
CA GLY A 155 19.71 4.05 -6.32
C GLY A 155 18.47 3.94 -7.21
N ARG A 156 18.13 2.75 -7.74
CA ARG A 156 16.88 2.55 -8.48
C ARG A 156 15.64 2.69 -7.60
N ARG A 157 14.52 3.03 -8.26
CA ARG A 157 13.19 3.05 -7.65
C ARG A 157 12.85 1.64 -7.18
N LYS A 158 12.16 1.50 -6.05
CA LYS A 158 11.76 0.19 -5.52
C LYS A 158 10.26 0.01 -5.66
N LEU A 159 9.84 -1.09 -6.28
CA LEU A 159 8.44 -1.49 -6.37
C LEU A 159 8.25 -2.82 -5.67
N ILE A 160 7.59 -2.80 -4.52
CA ILE A 160 7.34 -3.95 -3.67
C ILE A 160 5.92 -4.43 -3.92
N TRP A 161 5.80 -5.63 -4.47
CA TRP A 161 4.52 -6.31 -4.66
C TRP A 161 4.22 -7.19 -3.44
N GLU A 162 3.14 -6.90 -2.72
CA GLU A 162 2.68 -7.80 -1.66
C GLU A 162 1.81 -8.90 -2.26
N ILE A 163 2.37 -10.12 -2.29
CA ILE A 163 1.76 -11.29 -2.91
C ILE A 163 0.83 -12.02 -1.92
N ALA A 164 1.19 -12.02 -0.64
CA ALA A 164 0.38 -12.58 0.43
C ALA A 164 0.65 -11.85 1.77
N PRO A 165 -0.21 -12.05 2.79
CA PRO A 165 0.04 -11.55 4.14
C PRO A 165 1.45 -11.89 4.64
N ILE A 166 2.12 -10.94 5.28
CA ILE A 166 3.44 -11.15 5.88
C ILE A 166 3.23 -11.62 7.33
N PRO A 167 3.40 -12.92 7.64
CA PRO A 167 3.13 -13.43 8.97
C PRO A 167 4.18 -12.96 9.99
N PRO A 168 3.85 -12.91 11.29
CA PRO A 168 4.83 -12.68 12.35
C PRO A 168 6.04 -13.63 12.30
N LEU A 169 5.81 -14.83 11.74
CA LEU A 169 6.82 -15.85 11.52
C LEU A 169 8.00 -15.35 10.68
N THR A 170 7.76 -14.48 9.69
CA THR A 170 8.80 -13.89 8.85
C THR A 170 9.82 -13.12 9.71
N PHE A 171 9.35 -12.33 10.67
CA PHE A 171 10.22 -11.56 11.55
C PHE A 171 10.94 -12.43 12.56
N TRP A 172 10.25 -13.43 13.11
CA TRP A 172 10.88 -14.38 14.02
C TRP A 172 12.01 -15.15 13.33
N GLN A 173 11.80 -15.62 12.10
CA GLN A 173 12.83 -16.29 11.33
C GLN A 173 14.02 -15.38 11.01
N ALA A 174 13.78 -14.11 10.71
CA ALA A 174 14.86 -13.15 10.48
C ALA A 174 15.81 -13.09 11.68
N VAL A 175 15.26 -12.96 12.90
CA VAL A 175 16.05 -12.97 14.14
C VAL A 175 16.75 -14.33 14.36
N GLN A 176 16.06 -15.45 14.12
CA GLN A 176 16.64 -16.79 14.29
C GLN A 176 17.75 -17.11 13.28
N SER A 177 17.73 -16.49 12.10
CA SER A 177 18.71 -16.72 11.04
C SER A 177 20.00 -15.91 11.20
N MET A 178 20.04 -14.97 12.14
CA MET A 178 21.24 -14.19 12.43
C MET A 178 22.32 -15.10 13.01
N SER A 179 23.58 -14.87 12.63
CA SER A 179 24.70 -15.46 13.34
C SER A 179 24.78 -14.90 14.77
N ASP A 180 25.40 -15.62 15.70
CA ASP A 180 25.60 -15.11 17.07
C ASP A 180 26.36 -13.77 17.08
N ALA A 181 27.31 -13.59 16.16
CA ALA A 181 28.06 -12.36 16.00
C ALA A 181 27.17 -11.20 15.51
N ASP A 182 26.36 -11.42 14.47
CA ASP A 182 25.44 -10.39 13.94
C ASP A 182 24.38 -10.02 14.97
N ARG A 183 23.86 -11.00 15.69
CA ARG A 183 22.87 -10.79 16.75
C ARG A 183 23.47 -9.97 17.89
N HIS A 184 24.68 -10.30 18.32
CA HIS A 184 25.36 -9.53 19.36
C HIS A 184 25.66 -8.09 18.92
N ALA A 185 26.10 -7.88 17.67
CA ALA A 185 26.32 -6.55 17.11
C ALA A 185 25.03 -5.74 17.05
N PHE A 186 23.92 -6.34 16.61
CA PHE A 186 22.61 -5.71 16.58
C PHE A 186 22.12 -5.36 17.99
N ASP A 187 22.21 -6.28 18.95
CA ASP A 187 21.83 -6.03 20.35
C ASP A 187 22.68 -4.90 20.99
N GLN A 188 23.97 -4.82 20.67
CA GLN A 188 24.83 -3.71 21.08
C GLN A 188 24.38 -2.38 20.44
N GLU A 189 24.06 -2.38 19.15
CA GLU A 189 23.58 -1.18 18.44
C GLU A 189 22.27 -0.66 19.03
N LEU A 190 21.34 -1.55 19.38
CA LEU A 190 20.06 -1.19 19.97
C LEU A 190 20.22 -0.72 21.43
N SER A 191 21.03 -1.40 22.24
CA SER A 191 21.23 -1.04 23.65
C SER A 191 21.98 0.27 23.85
N GLY A 192 22.79 0.68 22.86
CA GLY A 192 23.44 1.99 22.84
C GLY A 192 22.52 3.15 22.44
N GLU A 193 21.36 2.87 21.84
CA GLU A 193 20.44 3.90 21.34
C GLU A 193 19.59 4.49 22.45
N ARG A 194 19.59 5.81 22.56
CA ARG A 194 18.83 6.56 23.58
C ARG A 194 17.66 7.32 23.01
N ASP A 195 17.68 7.57 21.70
CA ASP A 195 16.56 8.15 21.00
C ASP A 195 15.59 7.04 20.55
N MET A 196 14.38 7.06 21.11
CA MET A 196 13.34 6.11 20.75
C MET A 196 13.03 6.12 19.25
N GLU A 197 13.11 7.29 18.59
CA GLU A 197 12.85 7.39 17.16
C GLU A 197 13.93 6.69 16.34
N ALA A 198 15.21 6.94 16.65
CA ALA A 198 16.33 6.25 16.03
C ALA A 198 16.29 4.74 16.29
N LEU A 199 15.91 4.31 17.51
CA LEU A 199 15.72 2.90 17.85
C LEU A 199 14.64 2.25 16.96
N PHE A 200 13.49 2.92 16.81
CA PHE A 200 12.42 2.44 15.93
C PHE A 200 12.87 2.37 14.47
N GLN A 201 13.58 3.37 13.96
CA GLN A 201 14.10 3.37 12.59
C GLN A 201 15.07 2.20 12.34
N LYS A 202 15.97 1.89 13.29
CA LYS A 202 16.87 0.73 13.21
C LYS A 202 16.09 -0.59 13.17
N LEU A 203 15.13 -0.75 14.07
CA LEU A 203 14.25 -1.93 14.10
C LEU A 203 13.43 -2.05 12.81
N PHE A 204 12.86 -0.95 12.32
CA PHE A 204 12.09 -0.91 11.08
C PHE A 204 12.96 -1.35 9.91
N ARG A 205 14.16 -0.80 9.74
CA ARG A 205 15.07 -1.18 8.64
C ARG A 205 15.38 -2.68 8.65
N PHE A 206 15.67 -3.24 9.82
CA PHE A 206 15.91 -4.67 9.98
C PHE A 206 14.70 -5.51 9.51
N TYR A 207 13.51 -5.21 10.04
CA TYR A 207 12.30 -5.97 9.71
C TYR A 207 11.77 -5.71 8.30
N ALA A 208 11.93 -4.51 7.76
CA ALA A 208 11.60 -4.18 6.38
C ALA A 208 12.50 -4.95 5.41
N CYS A 209 13.79 -5.05 5.69
CA CYS A 209 14.71 -5.88 4.91
C CYS A 209 14.30 -7.35 4.92
N ALA A 210 13.92 -7.89 6.09
CA ALA A 210 13.42 -9.26 6.19
C ALA A 210 12.11 -9.49 5.41
N ALA A 211 11.17 -8.54 5.50
CA ALA A 211 9.85 -8.65 4.89
C ALA A 211 9.87 -8.44 3.36
N PHE A 212 10.66 -7.47 2.89
CA PHE A 212 10.65 -7.00 1.50
C PHE A 212 11.87 -7.46 0.71
N GLY A 213 12.91 -7.98 1.38
CA GLY A 213 14.20 -8.31 0.77
C GLY A 213 15.06 -7.08 0.44
N THR A 214 14.71 -5.91 0.97
CA THR A 214 15.41 -4.65 0.75
C THR A 214 15.08 -3.66 1.85
N GLU A 215 16.01 -2.77 2.16
CA GLU A 215 15.75 -1.66 3.06
C GLU A 215 14.89 -0.61 2.36
N ILE A 216 13.91 -0.07 3.08
CA ILE A 216 13.15 1.12 2.69
C ILE A 216 12.99 2.01 3.92
N PRO A 217 12.74 3.31 3.76
CA PRO A 217 12.27 4.12 4.86
C PRO A 217 10.81 3.77 5.17
N GLU A 218 10.39 4.16 6.36
CA GLU A 218 9.02 4.06 6.85
C GLU A 218 8.00 4.57 5.82
N PRO A 219 6.83 3.92 5.65
CA PRO A 219 5.79 4.45 4.79
C PRO A 219 5.32 5.82 5.26
N HIS A 220 5.22 6.78 4.34
CA HIS A 220 4.75 8.14 4.65
C HIS A 220 3.23 8.24 4.47
N PHE A 221 2.67 7.45 3.57
CA PHE A 221 1.23 7.39 3.38
C PHE A 221 0.75 6.03 2.89
N TYR A 222 -0.56 5.83 3.09
CA TYR A 222 -1.38 4.79 2.51
C TYR A 222 -2.50 5.45 1.71
N LEU A 223 -2.71 4.98 0.48
CA LEU A 223 -3.85 5.33 -0.35
C LEU A 223 -4.68 4.07 -0.60
N GLY A 224 -5.90 4.04 -0.07
CA GLY A 224 -6.90 3.01 -0.33
C GLY A 224 -8.16 3.57 -0.97
N THR A 225 -9.17 2.72 -1.12
CA THR A 225 -10.52 3.13 -1.53
C THR A 225 -11.52 2.85 -0.42
N ASN A 226 -12.47 3.75 -0.23
CA ASN A 226 -13.62 3.60 0.68
C ASN A 226 -14.94 3.61 -0.09
N ARG A 227 -14.96 3.13 -1.34
CA ARG A 227 -16.19 3.10 -2.18
C ARG A 227 -17.40 2.50 -1.48
N LYS A 228 -17.21 1.54 -0.57
CA LYS A 228 -18.29 0.90 0.19
C LYS A 228 -18.63 1.62 1.51
N GLY A 229 -18.05 2.79 1.77
CA GLY A 229 -18.16 3.51 3.04
C GLY A 229 -17.21 3.01 4.14
N ASP A 230 -16.50 1.88 3.92
CA ASP A 230 -15.57 1.32 4.92
C ASP A 230 -14.14 1.87 4.75
N LEU A 231 -13.56 2.33 5.87
CA LEU A 231 -12.15 2.71 5.94
C LEU A 231 -11.32 1.50 6.36
N LYS A 232 -10.78 0.78 5.38
CA LYS A 232 -9.95 -0.41 5.64
C LYS A 232 -8.52 -0.20 5.16
N LEU A 233 -7.59 -0.44 6.06
CA LEU A 233 -6.20 -0.72 5.72
C LEU A 233 -6.13 -2.12 5.10
N ARG A 234 -5.92 -2.19 3.79
CA ARG A 234 -5.85 -3.43 3.01
C ARG A 234 -4.41 -3.82 2.66
N ALA A 235 -3.44 -3.23 3.35
CA ALA A 235 -2.06 -3.62 3.23
C ALA A 235 -1.83 -4.96 3.94
N GLN A 236 -1.01 -5.81 3.34
CA GLN A 236 -0.70 -7.16 3.83
C GLN A 236 0.54 -7.21 4.71
N LEU A 237 1.28 -6.09 4.78
CA LEU A 237 2.29 -5.83 5.79
C LEU A 237 1.73 -5.98 7.20
N SER A 238 2.58 -6.52 8.08
CA SER A 238 2.32 -6.56 9.51
C SER A 238 2.16 -5.15 10.06
N LEU A 239 1.25 -4.96 11.03
CA LEU A 239 1.09 -3.68 11.75
C LEU A 239 2.41 -3.17 12.34
N ALA A 240 3.38 -4.06 12.61
CA ALA A 240 4.72 -3.69 13.06
C ALA A 240 5.51 -2.87 12.03
N LEU A 241 5.14 -2.92 10.75
CA LEU A 241 5.71 -2.12 9.66
C LEU A 241 4.86 -0.87 9.35
N LEU A 242 3.90 -0.53 10.20
CA LEU A 242 3.19 0.75 10.18
C LEU A 242 3.61 1.58 11.38
N PRO A 243 4.57 2.50 11.20
CA PRO A 243 4.98 3.41 12.26
C PRO A 243 3.83 4.36 12.54
N GLY A 244 3.03 4.06 13.56
CA GLY A 244 1.72 4.66 13.81
C GLY A 244 1.70 6.19 14.00
N ARG A 245 2.87 6.87 14.04
CA ARG A 245 2.95 8.33 14.15
C ARG A 245 3.03 9.06 12.80
N ASN A 246 3.61 8.44 11.77
CA ASN A 246 4.05 9.16 10.57
C ASN A 246 3.29 8.76 9.29
N VAL A 247 2.63 7.59 9.26
CA VAL A 247 1.85 7.16 8.10
C VAL A 247 0.51 7.90 8.04
N ARG A 248 0.25 8.62 6.96
CA ARG A 248 -1.07 9.21 6.68
C ARG A 248 -1.97 8.25 5.91
N LEU A 249 -3.24 8.16 6.28
CA LEU A 249 -4.19 7.26 5.61
C LEU A 249 -5.19 8.08 4.77
N TYR A 250 -5.14 7.90 3.45
CA TYR A 250 -6.05 8.51 2.49
C TYR A 250 -6.95 7.45 1.86
N TYR A 251 -8.18 7.86 1.55
CA TYR A 251 -9.19 6.98 0.97
C TYR A 251 -9.95 7.69 -0.15
N THR A 252 -9.93 7.12 -1.36
CA THR A 252 -10.73 7.61 -2.48
C THR A 252 -12.16 7.03 -2.44
N PRO A 253 -13.19 7.85 -2.75
CA PRO A 253 -14.58 7.39 -2.80
C PRO A 253 -14.90 6.51 -4.02
N TYR A 254 -13.92 6.30 -4.89
CA TYR A 254 -14.00 5.50 -6.12
C TYR A 254 -12.90 4.41 -6.14
N PRO A 255 -13.03 3.39 -7.00
CA PRO A 255 -12.01 2.35 -7.16
C PRO A 255 -10.61 2.92 -7.43
N SER A 256 -9.56 2.31 -6.87
CA SER A 256 -8.21 2.90 -6.89
C SER A 256 -7.65 3.08 -8.31
N LEU A 257 -8.08 2.28 -9.29
CA LEU A 257 -7.64 2.39 -10.69
C LEU A 257 -8.12 3.67 -11.39
N PHE A 258 -9.13 4.34 -10.84
CA PHE A 258 -9.61 5.64 -11.34
C PHE A 258 -8.90 6.83 -10.69
N THR A 259 -7.90 6.60 -9.84
CA THR A 259 -7.12 7.69 -9.22
C THR A 259 -6.43 8.50 -10.31
N PRO A 260 -6.82 9.76 -10.53
CA PRO A 260 -6.13 10.60 -11.48
C PRO A 260 -4.84 11.13 -10.86
N ARG A 261 -3.95 11.64 -11.70
CA ARG A 261 -2.66 12.20 -11.28
C ARG A 261 -2.84 13.31 -10.25
N GLU A 262 -3.81 14.18 -10.45
CA GLU A 262 -4.08 15.35 -9.61
C GLU A 262 -4.46 14.95 -8.18
N THR A 263 -5.20 13.84 -8.02
CA THR A 263 -5.51 13.29 -6.69
C THR A 263 -4.25 12.81 -6.00
N LEU A 264 -3.39 12.07 -6.70
CA LEU A 264 -2.14 11.59 -6.12
C LEU A 264 -1.21 12.75 -5.78
N GLN A 265 -1.09 13.76 -6.65
CA GLN A 265 -0.33 14.97 -6.37
C GLN A 265 -0.88 15.72 -5.14
N THR A 266 -2.20 15.83 -5.00
CA THR A 266 -2.85 16.46 -3.83
C THR A 266 -2.53 15.69 -2.54
N VAL A 267 -2.55 14.36 -2.60
CA VAL A 267 -2.14 13.50 -1.48
C VAL A 267 -0.69 13.77 -1.10
N LEU A 268 0.22 13.78 -2.07
CA LEU A 268 1.65 14.02 -1.81
C LEU A 268 1.92 15.42 -1.30
N ASP A 269 1.20 16.42 -1.80
CA ASP A 269 1.28 17.79 -1.29
C ASP A 269 0.83 17.86 0.18
N ASP A 270 -0.25 17.18 0.57
CA ASP A 270 -0.65 17.09 1.99
C ASP A 270 0.35 16.28 2.84
N VAL A 271 0.99 15.25 2.29
CA VAL A 271 2.05 14.49 2.98
C VAL A 271 3.25 15.40 3.29
N ILE A 272 3.68 16.22 2.33
CA ILE A 272 4.79 17.19 2.46
C ILE A 272 4.40 18.34 3.40
N GLN A 273 3.29 19.01 3.09
CA GLN A 273 2.93 20.24 3.77
C GLN A 273 2.46 19.97 5.19
N GLY A 274 1.72 18.87 5.36
CA GLY A 274 1.58 18.04 6.55
C GLY A 274 1.33 18.68 7.91
N ARG A 275 1.23 20.00 7.99
CA ARG A 275 0.42 20.69 8.96
C ARG A 275 -0.98 20.31 8.52
N GLY A 276 -1.57 19.26 9.09
CA GLY A 276 -3.01 19.09 8.98
C GLY A 276 -3.69 20.41 9.37
N ARG A 277 -5.02 20.46 9.41
CA ARG A 277 -5.61 21.34 10.42
C ARG A 277 -5.02 20.87 11.76
N ARG A 278 -3.89 21.44 12.19
CA ARG A 278 -3.47 21.45 13.58
C ARG A 278 -4.75 21.91 14.22
N SER A 279 -5.44 21.02 14.93
CA SER A 279 -6.22 21.49 16.07
C SER A 279 -5.29 22.52 16.70
N ARG A 280 -5.68 23.80 16.61
CA ARG A 280 -4.78 24.91 16.91
C ARG A 280 -4.20 24.59 18.29
N GLN A 281 -2.94 24.18 18.32
CA GLN A 281 -2.28 23.57 19.47
C GLN A 281 -2.87 22.26 20.00
N LYS A 282 -2.06 21.19 20.01
CA LYS A 282 -2.02 20.41 21.25
C LYS A 282 -1.48 21.39 22.28
N ASP A 283 -2.33 21.84 23.19
CA ASP A 283 -1.97 22.94 24.06
C ASP A 283 -1.13 22.49 25.25
N TYR A 284 0.06 21.96 24.96
CA TYR A 284 1.05 21.65 26.00
C TYR A 284 1.66 22.92 26.62
N GLU A 285 1.42 24.10 26.03
CA GLU A 285 2.07 25.38 26.37
C GLU A 285 1.08 26.49 26.80
N GLY A 286 -0.23 26.22 26.92
CA GLY A 286 -1.25 27.20 27.30
C GLY A 286 -1.57 28.28 26.24
N GLN A 287 -1.30 28.03 24.96
CA GLN A 287 -1.48 28.95 23.85
C GLN A 287 -2.92 29.06 23.32
N MET A 288 -3.86 28.20 23.76
CA MET A 288 -5.27 28.37 23.37
C MET A 288 -5.91 29.53 24.13
N THR A 289 -6.48 30.50 23.40
CA THR A 289 -7.31 31.54 24.04
C THR A 289 -8.61 30.95 24.57
N HIS A 290 -9.23 31.65 25.52
CA HIS A 290 -10.53 31.24 26.08
C HIS A 290 -11.61 31.08 25.01
N GLU A 291 -11.66 31.99 24.03
CA GLU A 291 -12.60 31.95 22.91
C GLU A 291 -12.37 30.72 22.02
N MET A 292 -11.09 30.39 21.74
CA MET A 292 -10.74 29.19 20.98
C MET A 292 -11.16 27.91 21.71
N LEU A 293 -11.00 27.86 23.03
CA LEU A 293 -11.42 26.73 23.84
C LEU A 293 -12.94 26.57 23.85
N ILE A 294 -13.70 27.66 23.95
CA ILE A 294 -15.18 27.63 23.86
C ILE A 294 -15.62 27.10 22.48
N ALA A 295 -15.04 27.62 21.40
CA ALA A 295 -15.37 27.20 20.05
C ALA A 295 -15.05 25.72 19.81
N GLU A 296 -13.89 25.25 20.27
CA GLU A 296 -13.49 23.84 20.14
C GLU A 296 -14.37 22.91 20.99
N ARG A 297 -14.74 23.33 22.20
CA ARG A 297 -15.71 22.59 23.05
C ARG A 297 -17.07 22.47 22.36
N ALA A 298 -17.59 23.55 21.78
CA ALA A 298 -18.85 23.53 21.05
C ALA A 298 -18.78 22.61 19.83
N ARG A 299 -17.68 22.66 19.07
CA ARG A 299 -17.43 21.77 17.92
C ARG A 299 -17.40 20.29 18.33
N VAL A 300 -16.64 19.96 19.38
CA VAL A 300 -16.53 18.57 19.88
C VAL A 300 -17.86 18.09 20.44
N ALA A 301 -18.61 18.92 21.17
CA ALA A 301 -19.94 18.58 21.68
C ALA A 301 -20.92 18.28 20.52
N ALA A 302 -20.90 19.09 19.46
CA ALA A 302 -21.72 18.85 18.27
C ALA A 302 -21.36 17.55 17.54
N LEU A 303 -20.06 17.26 17.38
CA LEU A 303 -19.61 15.99 16.79
C LEU A 303 -20.03 14.79 17.65
N ARG A 304 -19.82 14.87 18.98
CA ARG A 304 -20.21 13.82 19.92
C ARG A 304 -21.72 13.54 19.90
N ALA A 305 -22.54 14.58 19.75
CA ALA A 305 -24.01 14.44 19.71
C ALA A 305 -24.51 13.77 18.42
N ASN A 306 -23.67 13.67 17.38
CA ASN A 306 -24.01 13.05 16.11
C ASN A 306 -23.11 11.83 15.83
N PRO A 307 -23.57 10.60 16.10
CA PRO A 307 -22.83 9.37 15.79
C PRO A 307 -22.39 9.27 14.32
N HIS A 308 -23.15 9.86 13.39
CA HIS A 308 -22.82 9.88 11.96
C HIS A 308 -21.65 10.78 11.59
N SER A 309 -21.09 11.54 12.54
CA SER A 309 -19.83 12.26 12.34
C SER A 309 -18.60 11.34 12.38
N THR A 310 -18.78 10.07 12.78
CA THR A 310 -17.73 9.05 12.77
C THR A 310 -17.41 8.63 11.33
N LEU A 311 -16.17 8.86 10.91
CA LEU A 311 -15.69 8.43 9.60
C LEU A 311 -15.58 6.89 9.55
N GLY A 312 -16.03 6.29 8.45
CA GLY A 312 -15.96 4.85 8.20
C GLY A 312 -17.16 4.02 8.66
N LEU A 313 -18.23 4.67 9.13
CA LEU A 313 -19.51 4.00 9.31
C LEU A 313 -20.16 3.69 7.95
N LEU A 314 -20.65 2.46 7.79
CA LEU A 314 -21.47 2.09 6.64
C LEU A 314 -22.81 2.81 6.73
N HIS A 315 -23.16 3.63 5.74
CA HIS A 315 -24.45 4.30 5.70
C HIS A 315 -25.50 3.40 5.03
N PRO A 316 -26.65 3.14 5.67
CA PRO A 316 -27.71 2.27 5.13
C PRO A 316 -28.26 2.68 3.75
N GLY A 317 -28.05 3.93 3.31
CA GLY A 317 -28.50 4.42 1.98
C GLY A 317 -27.45 4.37 0.86
N SER A 318 -26.30 3.71 1.07
CA SER A 318 -25.21 3.67 0.08
C SER A 318 -25.15 2.37 -0.74
N SER A 319 -25.94 1.36 -0.38
CA SER A 319 -26.26 0.22 -1.24
C SER A 319 -27.49 0.57 -2.05
N VAL A 320 -27.37 0.55 -3.38
CA VAL A 320 -28.53 0.34 -4.24
C VAL A 320 -29.00 -1.07 -3.90
N GLU A 321 -30.07 -1.19 -3.12
CA GLU A 321 -30.79 -2.45 -2.98
C GLU A 321 -31.32 -2.77 -4.38
N VAL A 322 -30.70 -3.76 -5.02
CA VAL A 322 -31.30 -4.38 -6.20
C VAL A 322 -32.32 -5.34 -5.63
N GLU A 323 -33.60 -4.98 -5.73
CA GLU A 323 -34.68 -5.92 -5.49
C GLU A 323 -34.47 -7.11 -6.44
N GLU A 324 -34.13 -8.28 -5.88
CA GLU A 324 -34.18 -9.54 -6.62
C GLU A 324 -35.68 -9.82 -6.85
N GLU A 325 -36.18 -9.50 -8.04
CA GLU A 325 -37.47 -10.02 -8.50
C GLU A 325 -37.30 -11.54 -8.74
N ASP A 326 -38.03 -12.33 -7.95
CA ASP A 326 -38.13 -13.81 -8.01
C ASP A 326 -38.66 -14.34 -9.36
#